data_AF-A0A2G5VLD5-F1
#
_entry.id   AF-A0A2G5VLD5-F1
#
_cell.length_a   1.000
_cell.length_b   1.000
_cell.length_c   1.000
_cell.angle_alpha   90.00
_cell.angle_beta   90.00
_cell.angle_gamma   90.00
#
_symmetry.space_group_name_H-M   'P 1'
#
loop_
_entity.id
_entity.type
_entity.pdbx_description
1 polymer ?
#
loop_
_entity_poly.entity_id
_entity_poly.type
_entity_poly.pdbx_seq_one_letter_code
_entity_poly.pdbx_strand_id
1 'polypeptide(L)'
;MQGGPYFRPRDDDAQDVLSSIAGTIALCFLVFCIIIIIVRYIQRYFKSKQFKKRTSTPRVPHWLEGNLCGPKLKIWDFTAIPPWRIYTKDYCIQTTNNRGGKTEKDKDIVKKMRKLLGELYDITCDYELFPPSTCIVSCPRRNFRCGSMPGMFVPIHGGPPDSHFEFQMIGDNRIQVAYYVVGGVEYVAGLCVYIENPYQSKYEYNATVIKNLMVHGPDYWANWNLKEEKMDVVQRKEIDRFELVTRNRYGVETNWKLIEDRKRFDPIGRSKNTEVEYMDGDADPRSHVPLLTVRMCQTNKEIVMIEENRGKMRHASWNPAARAMEFSDCATCEQIKDDPPPTYVSSVVGI
;
A
#
# COMPACT_ATOMS: atom_id res chain seq x y z
N MET A 1 -33.31 86.92 53.54
CA MET A 1 -32.27 85.87 53.41
C MET A 1 -32.85 84.74 52.57
N GLN A 2 -32.52 84.70 51.28
CA GLN A 2 -32.98 83.66 50.35
C GLN A 2 -31.94 82.54 50.33
N GLY A 3 -32.32 81.33 50.76
CA GLY A 3 -31.52 80.12 50.61
C GLY A 3 -31.83 79.48 49.27
N GLY A 4 -30.86 79.51 48.34
CA GLY A 4 -30.94 78.78 47.07
C GLY A 4 -30.75 77.27 47.29
N PRO A 5 -31.40 76.41 46.47
CA PRO A 5 -31.25 74.97 46.60
C PRO A 5 -29.86 74.54 46.14
N TYR A 6 -29.11 73.88 47.04
CA TYR A 6 -27.86 73.19 46.71
C TYR A 6 -28.17 71.99 45.80
N PHE A 7 -27.80 72.10 44.53
CA PHE A 7 -27.76 70.98 43.60
C PHE A 7 -26.56 70.10 44.00
N ARG A 8 -26.79 68.99 44.71
CA ARG A 8 -25.77 67.92 44.82
C ARG A 8 -25.79 67.15 43.50
N PRO A 9 -24.65 66.99 42.81
CA PRO A 9 -24.54 65.99 41.74
C PRO A 9 -24.91 64.62 42.32
N ARG A 10 -25.73 63.87 41.60
CA ARG A 10 -26.20 62.55 42.01
C ARG A 10 -25.00 61.60 41.97
N ASP A 11 -24.58 61.06 43.10
CA ASP A 11 -23.49 60.06 43.17
C ASP A 11 -23.77 58.85 42.24
N ASP A 12 -25.05 58.59 41.93
CA ASP A 12 -25.53 57.62 40.95
C ASP A 12 -24.93 57.85 39.53
N ASP A 13 -24.80 59.09 39.08
CA ASP A 13 -24.32 59.41 37.73
C ASP A 13 -22.82 59.11 37.57
N ALA A 14 -22.03 59.31 38.63
CA ALA A 14 -20.61 58.98 38.64
C ALA A 14 -20.36 57.47 38.67
N GLN A 15 -21.21 56.74 39.40
CA GLN A 15 -21.13 55.28 39.51
C GLN A 15 -21.52 54.59 38.20
N ASP A 16 -22.51 55.12 37.48
CA ASP A 16 -22.91 54.64 36.16
C ASP A 16 -21.82 54.86 35.11
N VAL A 17 -21.16 56.02 35.10
CA VAL A 17 -20.04 56.31 34.18
C VAL A 17 -18.86 55.37 34.44
N LEU A 18 -18.49 55.13 35.70
CA LEU A 18 -17.40 54.20 36.05
C LEU A 18 -17.71 52.75 35.64
N SER A 19 -18.95 52.30 35.81
CA SER A 19 -19.38 50.96 35.39
C SER A 19 -19.32 50.77 33.87
N SER A 20 -19.70 51.80 33.10
CA SER A 20 -19.64 51.83 31.63
C SER A 20 -18.19 51.80 31.12
N ILE A 21 -17.29 52.57 31.73
CA ILE A 21 -15.86 52.55 31.40
C ILE A 21 -15.26 51.17 31.71
N ALA A 22 -15.57 50.60 32.88
CA ALA A 22 -15.09 49.26 33.26
C ALA A 22 -15.61 48.17 32.30
N GLY A 23 -16.87 48.24 31.90
CA GLY A 23 -17.46 47.33 30.90
C GLY A 23 -16.79 47.45 29.52
N THR A 24 -16.46 48.67 29.10
CA THR A 24 -15.74 48.93 27.83
C THR A 24 -14.34 48.35 27.87
N ILE A 25 -13.60 48.55 28.97
CA ILE A 25 -12.26 47.99 29.16
C ILE A 25 -12.31 46.45 29.16
N ALA A 26 -13.27 45.85 29.87
CA ALA A 26 -13.44 44.40 29.89
C ALA A 26 -13.75 43.82 28.50
N LEU A 27 -14.60 44.50 27.72
CA LEU A 27 -14.89 44.13 26.34
C LEU A 27 -13.64 44.21 25.45
N CYS A 28 -12.89 45.32 25.53
CA CYS A 28 -11.63 45.48 24.79
C CYS A 28 -10.62 44.38 25.14
N PHE A 29 -10.51 43.99 26.41
CA PHE A 29 -9.65 42.90 26.85
C PHE A 29 -10.09 41.54 26.29
N LEU A 30 -11.40 41.25 26.28
CA LEU A 30 -11.94 40.02 25.68
C LEU A 30 -11.68 39.97 24.17
N VAL A 31 -11.92 41.07 23.45
CA VAL A 31 -11.64 41.17 22.01
C VAL A 31 -10.15 40.96 21.74
N PHE A 32 -9.28 41.59 22.53
CA PHE A 32 -7.83 41.41 22.41
C PHE A 32 -7.41 39.94 22.65
N CYS A 33 -7.96 39.28 23.67
CA CYS A 33 -7.73 37.85 23.91
C CYS A 33 -8.17 36.98 22.72
N ILE A 34 -9.35 37.27 22.15
CA ILE A 34 -9.86 36.56 20.97
C ILE A 34 -8.92 36.75 19.77
N ILE A 35 -8.46 37.98 19.52
CA ILE A 35 -7.51 38.28 18.45
C ILE A 35 -6.22 37.47 18.62
N ILE A 36 -5.66 37.41 19.84
CA ILE A 36 -4.46 36.60 20.11
C ILE A 36 -4.69 35.12 19.78
N ILE A 37 -5.84 34.57 20.16
CA ILE A 37 -6.20 33.17 19.87
C ILE A 37 -6.27 32.94 18.36
N ILE A 38 -6.93 33.84 17.62
CA ILE A 38 -7.05 33.78 16.16
C ILE A 38 -5.67 33.89 15.49
N VAL A 39 -4.84 34.85 15.89
CA VAL A 39 -3.49 35.02 15.35
C VAL A 39 -2.64 33.77 15.60
N ARG A 40 -2.68 33.21 16.81
CA ARG A 40 -1.99 31.94 17.13
C ARG A 40 -2.50 30.78 16.29
N TYR A 41 -3.81 30.68 16.09
CA TYR A 41 -4.41 29.67 15.22
C TYR A 41 -3.89 29.79 13.77
N ILE A 42 -3.91 31.00 13.21
CA ILE A 42 -3.47 31.29 11.85
C ILE A 42 -1.98 30.96 11.69
N GLN A 43 -1.14 31.41 12.63
CA GLN A 43 0.29 31.12 12.63
C GLN A 43 0.57 29.60 12.64
N ARG A 44 -0.15 28.83 13.47
CA ARG A 44 0.01 27.37 13.51
C ARG A 44 -0.46 26.70 12.22
N TYR A 45 -1.53 27.19 11.62
CA TYR A 45 -2.03 26.68 10.34
C TYR A 45 -1.05 26.95 9.18
N PHE A 46 -0.44 28.13 9.12
CA PHE A 46 0.59 28.41 8.11
C PHE A 46 1.86 27.58 8.37
N LYS A 47 2.28 27.47 9.63
CA LYS A 47 3.40 26.60 10.00
C LYS A 47 3.15 25.17 9.57
N SER A 48 1.94 24.61 9.69
CA SER A 48 1.65 23.22 9.32
C SER A 48 1.82 22.89 7.82
N LYS A 49 2.00 23.90 6.97
CA LYS A 49 2.30 23.75 5.53
C LYS A 49 3.79 23.89 5.20
N GLN A 50 4.62 24.32 6.14
CA GLN A 50 6.01 24.67 5.88
C GLN A 50 6.87 23.42 5.67
N PHE A 51 7.53 23.33 4.52
CA PHE A 51 8.53 22.32 4.24
C PHE A 51 9.90 22.77 4.77
N LYS A 52 10.56 21.91 5.56
CA LYS A 52 11.90 22.18 6.09
C LYS A 52 12.99 21.75 5.10
N LYS A 53 14.25 21.98 5.44
CA LYS A 53 15.39 21.51 4.63
C LYS A 53 15.38 19.98 4.53
N ARG A 54 15.72 19.46 3.35
CA ARG A 54 15.89 18.02 3.11
C ARG A 54 17.17 17.49 3.77
N THR A 55 17.14 16.22 4.15
CA THR A 55 18.27 15.49 4.74
C THR A 55 18.40 14.09 4.17
N SER A 56 19.62 13.54 4.17
CA SER A 56 19.89 12.15 3.76
C SER A 56 19.46 11.13 4.81
N THR A 57 19.29 11.56 6.06
CA THR A 57 18.82 10.73 7.16
C THR A 57 17.41 11.14 7.61
N PRO A 58 16.59 10.18 8.05
CA PRO A 58 15.27 10.48 8.59
C PRO A 58 15.40 11.34 9.86
N ARG A 59 14.43 12.23 10.06
CA ARG A 59 14.32 13.07 11.25
C ARG A 59 13.01 12.78 11.96
N VAL A 60 13.03 12.88 13.28
CA VAL A 60 11.83 12.67 14.09
C VAL A 60 11.60 13.86 15.00
N PRO A 61 10.38 14.06 15.51
CA PRO A 61 10.15 15.07 16.53
C PRO A 61 11.03 14.81 17.75
N HIS A 62 11.45 15.89 18.42
CA HIS A 62 12.33 15.83 19.60
C HIS A 62 11.78 14.93 20.72
N TRP A 63 10.46 14.93 20.94
CA TRP A 63 9.82 14.06 21.94
C TRP A 63 9.95 12.55 21.64
N LEU A 64 10.29 12.19 20.40
CA LEU A 64 10.46 10.81 19.95
C LEU A 64 11.95 10.44 19.75
N GLU A 65 12.86 11.42 19.77
CA GLU A 65 14.31 11.17 19.66
C GLU A 65 14.75 10.19 20.76
N GLY A 66 15.53 9.17 20.36
CA GLY A 66 16.00 8.10 21.25
C GLY A 66 14.96 7.03 21.63
N ASN A 67 13.67 7.20 21.29
CA ASN A 67 12.58 6.30 21.68
C ASN A 67 11.91 5.56 20.51
N LEU A 68 12.39 5.73 19.28
CA LEU A 68 11.86 5.08 18.07
C LEU A 68 11.81 3.54 18.16
N CYS A 69 12.71 2.94 18.93
CA CYS A 69 12.79 1.50 19.18
C CYS A 69 12.60 1.17 20.67
N GLY A 70 12.03 2.10 21.45
CA GLY A 70 11.81 1.90 22.88
C GLY A 70 10.62 0.97 23.16
N PRO A 71 10.61 0.27 24.32
CA PRO A 71 9.54 -0.68 24.68
C PRO A 71 8.15 -0.03 24.82
N LYS A 72 8.07 1.30 24.83
CA LYS A 72 6.83 2.09 24.92
C LYS A 72 6.10 2.22 23.58
N LEU A 73 6.77 1.96 22.45
CA LEU A 73 6.17 2.04 21.13
C LEU A 73 5.75 0.64 20.69
N LYS A 74 4.44 0.41 20.54
CA LYS A 74 3.90 -0.88 20.12
C LYS A 74 3.42 -0.80 18.69
N ILE A 75 3.89 -1.71 17.85
CA ILE A 75 3.30 -1.91 16.51
C ILE A 75 1.87 -2.42 16.72
N TRP A 76 0.92 -1.79 16.04
CA TRP A 76 -0.46 -2.24 16.04
C TRP A 76 -0.63 -3.26 14.93
N ASP A 77 -0.65 -4.55 15.29
CA ASP A 77 -0.82 -5.66 14.34
C ASP A 77 -2.30 -5.96 14.10
N PHE A 78 -2.67 -6.15 12.84
CA PHE A 78 -4.02 -6.50 12.40
C PHE A 78 -3.98 -7.60 11.33
N THR A 79 -5.04 -8.39 11.25
CA THR A 79 -5.11 -9.64 10.46
C THR A 79 -5.25 -9.44 8.95
N ALA A 80 -5.79 -8.29 8.50
CA ALA A 80 -5.85 -7.90 7.10
C ALA A 80 -5.24 -6.50 6.95
N ILE A 81 -4.15 -6.39 6.18
CA ILE A 81 -3.19 -5.27 6.27
C ILE A 81 -3.53 -4.19 5.25
N PRO A 82 -4.11 -3.04 5.64
CA PRO A 82 -3.91 -1.81 4.89
C PRO A 82 -2.41 -1.52 4.73
N PRO A 83 -1.98 -0.89 3.62
CA PRO A 83 -0.56 -0.75 3.31
C PRO A 83 0.23 0.11 4.33
N TRP A 84 -0.46 0.88 5.18
CA TRP A 84 0.17 1.68 6.23
C TRP A 84 0.45 0.87 7.50
N ARG A 85 1.38 1.40 8.30
CA ARG A 85 1.70 0.87 9.62
C ARG A 85 1.40 1.88 10.72
N ILE A 86 0.79 1.40 11.80
CA ILE A 86 0.45 2.21 12.96
C ILE A 86 1.30 1.80 14.15
N TYR A 87 1.70 2.80 14.90
CA TYR A 87 2.36 2.64 16.18
C TYR A 87 1.55 3.34 17.26
N THR A 88 1.41 2.67 18.39
CA THR A 88 0.65 3.13 19.54
C THR A 88 1.57 3.37 20.73
N LYS A 89 1.15 4.29 21.60
CA LYS A 89 1.77 4.51 22.90
C LYS A 89 0.70 4.88 23.92
N ASP A 90 1.00 4.64 25.19
CA ASP A 90 0.13 5.06 26.28
C ASP A 90 0.09 6.60 26.37
N TYR A 91 -1.07 7.13 26.75
CA TYR A 91 -1.28 8.57 26.91
C TYR A 91 -2.14 8.87 28.15
N CYS A 92 -1.93 10.03 28.74
CA CYS A 92 -2.72 10.49 29.89
C CYS A 92 -4.09 11.00 29.42
N ILE A 93 -5.16 10.42 29.95
CA ILE A 93 -6.54 10.79 29.60
C ILE A 93 -6.82 12.23 30.06
N GLN A 94 -7.30 13.07 29.13
CA GLN A 94 -7.76 14.43 29.43
C GLN A 94 -9.29 14.44 29.53
N THR A 95 -9.82 15.10 30.56
CA THR A 95 -11.27 15.21 30.79
C THR A 95 -11.71 16.66 30.84
N THR A 96 -12.97 16.89 30.45
CA THR A 96 -13.66 18.18 30.58
C THR A 96 -14.76 18.03 31.63
N ASN A 97 -14.91 19.04 32.50
CA ASN A 97 -16.00 19.09 33.47
C ASN A 97 -17.24 19.66 32.79
N ASN A 98 -18.28 18.85 32.66
CA ASN A 98 -19.59 19.28 32.20
C ASN A 98 -20.58 19.26 33.36
N ARG A 99 -21.71 19.98 33.22
CA ARG A 99 -22.77 20.08 34.26
C ARG A 99 -23.31 18.71 34.73
N GLY A 100 -23.06 17.62 34.00
CA GLY A 100 -23.46 16.25 34.32
C GLY A 100 -22.33 15.25 34.59
N GLY A 101 -21.07 15.69 34.72
CA GLY A 101 -19.93 14.80 35.05
C GLY A 101 -18.62 15.11 34.30
N LYS A 102 -17.61 14.24 34.50
CA LYS A 102 -16.34 14.28 33.78
C LYS A 102 -16.43 13.43 32.51
N THR A 103 -16.26 14.04 31.35
CA THR A 103 -16.20 13.32 30.07
C THR A 103 -14.82 13.43 29.46
N GLU A 104 -14.34 12.37 28.81
CA GLU A 104 -13.07 12.43 28.06
C GLU A 104 -13.16 13.50 26.97
N LYS A 105 -12.07 14.26 26.80
CA LYS A 105 -11.96 15.27 25.76
C LYS A 105 -11.95 14.63 24.38
N ASP A 106 -12.49 15.32 23.38
CA ASP A 106 -12.54 14.78 22.03
C ASP A 106 -11.14 14.64 21.39
N LYS A 107 -10.95 13.58 20.61
CA LYS A 107 -9.69 13.22 19.92
C LYS A 107 -9.78 13.62 18.45
N ASP A 108 -9.93 14.91 18.20
CA ASP A 108 -10.15 15.49 16.88
C ASP A 108 -9.12 15.06 15.82
N ILE A 109 -7.84 14.96 16.21
CA ILE A 109 -6.78 14.54 15.30
C ILE A 109 -6.93 13.06 14.89
N VAL A 110 -7.32 12.18 15.81
CA VAL A 110 -7.57 10.76 15.53
C VAL A 110 -8.71 10.63 14.53
N LYS A 111 -9.83 11.33 14.76
CA LYS A 111 -10.97 11.37 13.82
C LYS A 111 -10.56 11.88 12.45
N LYS A 112 -9.77 12.96 12.40
CA LYS A 112 -9.26 13.52 11.14
C LYS A 112 -8.37 12.53 10.39
N MET A 113 -7.46 11.85 11.10
CA MET A 113 -6.55 10.90 10.46
C MET A 113 -7.27 9.67 9.94
N ARG A 114 -8.26 9.12 10.68
CA ARG A 114 -9.15 8.06 10.16
C ARG A 114 -9.80 8.44 8.85
N LYS A 115 -10.46 9.61 8.83
CA LYS A 115 -11.11 10.11 7.61
C LYS A 115 -10.10 10.25 6.46
N LEU A 116 -8.94 10.83 6.74
CA LEU A 116 -7.92 11.07 5.73
C LEU A 116 -7.36 9.76 5.15
N LEU A 117 -7.07 8.76 6.00
CA LEU A 117 -6.57 7.46 5.55
C LEU A 117 -7.63 6.68 4.78
N GLY A 118 -8.88 6.73 5.24
CA GLY A 118 -9.99 6.12 4.53
C GLY A 118 -10.15 6.69 3.11
N GLU A 119 -10.05 8.02 2.97
CA GLU A 119 -10.08 8.69 1.67
C GLU A 119 -8.85 8.40 0.80
N LEU A 120 -7.64 8.31 1.39
CA LEU A 120 -6.40 8.09 0.63
C LEU A 120 -6.27 6.70 0.03
N TYR A 121 -6.88 5.71 0.67
CA TYR A 121 -6.72 4.31 0.31
C TYR A 121 -8.04 3.60 -0.03
N ASP A 122 -9.12 4.37 -0.09
CA ASP A 122 -10.46 3.89 -0.43
C ASP A 122 -10.93 2.73 0.47
N ILE A 123 -10.78 2.90 1.80
CA ILE A 123 -11.24 1.93 2.79
C ILE A 123 -12.03 2.58 3.93
N THR A 124 -12.87 1.79 4.59
CA THR A 124 -13.49 2.18 5.86
C THR A 124 -12.46 2.07 6.99
N CYS A 125 -12.02 3.21 7.53
CA CYS A 125 -11.02 3.26 8.60
C CYS A 125 -11.68 3.49 9.97
N ASP A 126 -11.88 2.41 10.73
CA ASP A 126 -12.51 2.42 12.05
C ASP A 126 -11.50 2.43 13.21
N TYR A 127 -11.93 2.07 14.41
CA TYR A 127 -11.09 2.05 15.61
C TYR A 127 -10.19 0.81 15.68
N GLU A 128 -10.52 -0.28 14.98
CA GLU A 128 -9.70 -1.47 14.89
C GLU A 128 -8.50 -1.21 13.97
N LEU A 129 -8.74 -0.52 12.85
CA LEU A 129 -7.69 -0.12 11.91
C LEU A 129 -6.92 1.12 12.37
N PHE A 130 -7.52 1.99 13.20
CA PHE A 130 -6.86 3.20 13.71
C PHE A 130 -7.22 3.45 15.19
N PRO A 131 -6.45 2.85 16.12
CA PRO A 131 -6.74 2.94 17.54
C PRO A 131 -6.60 4.38 18.08
N PRO A 132 -7.35 4.76 19.12
CA PRO A 132 -7.26 6.09 19.74
C PRO A 132 -5.89 6.44 20.33
N SER A 133 -5.06 5.43 20.62
CA SER A 133 -3.68 5.56 21.13
C SER A 133 -2.62 5.70 20.03
N THR A 134 -3.05 5.88 18.77
CA THR A 134 -2.13 6.07 17.64
C THR A 134 -1.23 7.28 17.85
N CYS A 135 0.08 7.06 17.74
CA CYS A 135 1.11 8.09 17.89
C CYS A 135 2.02 8.22 16.68
N ILE A 136 2.11 7.19 15.83
CA ILE A 136 2.80 7.28 14.55
C ILE A 136 2.00 6.54 13.49
N VAL A 137 1.94 7.13 12.29
CA VAL A 137 1.30 6.54 11.12
C VAL A 137 2.29 6.61 9.96
N SER A 138 2.76 5.47 9.47
CA SER A 138 3.61 5.38 8.28
C SER A 138 2.77 4.95 7.09
N CYS A 139 2.62 5.81 6.10
CA CYS A 139 1.78 5.64 4.92
C CYS A 139 2.69 5.52 3.69
N PRO A 140 2.89 4.32 3.12
CA PRO A 140 3.64 4.18 1.90
C PRO A 140 2.81 4.66 0.72
N ARG A 141 3.49 5.22 -0.28
CA ARG A 141 2.91 5.47 -1.60
C ARG A 141 2.96 4.20 -2.44
N ARG A 142 2.24 4.19 -3.56
CA ARG A 142 2.23 3.09 -4.53
C ARG A 142 3.65 2.63 -4.89
N ASN A 143 3.84 1.32 -5.01
CA ASN A 143 5.11 0.63 -5.29
C ASN A 143 6.17 0.70 -4.18
N PHE A 144 5.82 1.26 -3.04
CA PHE A 144 6.62 1.19 -1.82
C PHE A 144 5.87 0.41 -0.74
N ARG A 145 6.63 -0.08 0.23
CA ARG A 145 6.12 -0.65 1.48
C ARG A 145 6.80 0.02 2.67
N CYS A 146 6.17 -0.07 3.85
CA CYS A 146 6.81 0.37 5.08
C CYS A 146 8.10 -0.44 5.34
N GLY A 147 9.19 0.25 5.66
CA GLY A 147 10.47 -0.34 6.03
C GLY A 147 10.49 -0.89 7.45
N SER A 148 11.66 -1.11 8.04
CA SER A 148 11.81 -1.61 9.41
C SER A 148 11.48 -0.56 10.48
N MET A 149 11.67 0.72 10.20
CA MET A 149 11.45 1.83 11.13
C MET A 149 10.33 2.76 10.67
N PRO A 150 9.65 3.47 11.59
CA PRO A 150 8.65 4.47 11.22
C PRO A 150 9.24 5.54 10.28
N GLY A 151 8.53 5.83 9.20
CA GLY A 151 8.94 6.79 8.18
C GLY A 151 10.07 6.36 7.25
N MET A 152 10.52 5.10 7.35
CA MET A 152 11.34 4.46 6.33
C MET A 152 10.44 3.68 5.36
N PHE A 153 10.80 3.70 4.09
CA PHE A 153 10.07 3.02 3.02
C PHE A 153 11.04 2.28 2.12
N VAL A 154 10.55 1.22 1.47
CA VAL A 154 11.36 0.37 0.59
C VAL A 154 10.59 0.12 -0.70
N PRO A 155 11.20 0.27 -1.89
CA PRO A 155 10.55 -0.10 -3.13
C PRO A 155 10.27 -1.61 -3.16
N ILE A 156 9.05 -2.00 -3.56
CA ILE A 156 8.60 -3.39 -3.51
C ILE A 156 9.45 -4.31 -4.40
N HIS A 157 9.90 -3.79 -5.54
CA HIS A 157 10.69 -4.53 -6.53
C HIS A 157 12.18 -4.17 -6.50
N GLY A 158 12.63 -3.49 -5.45
CA GLY A 158 13.96 -2.93 -5.37
C GLY A 158 14.14 -1.72 -6.31
N GLY A 159 15.38 -1.29 -6.43
CA GLY A 159 15.77 -0.28 -7.40
C GLY A 159 17.28 -0.29 -7.61
N PRO A 160 17.76 0.59 -8.48
CA PRO A 160 19.14 0.52 -8.94
C PRO A 160 20.12 0.92 -7.82
N PRO A 161 21.40 0.49 -7.89
CA PRO A 161 22.38 0.71 -6.82
C PRO A 161 22.69 2.19 -6.53
N ASP A 162 22.52 3.05 -7.53
CA ASP A 162 22.74 4.51 -7.46
C ASP A 162 21.55 5.28 -6.89
N SER A 163 20.51 4.57 -6.45
CA SER A 163 19.35 5.19 -5.81
C SER A 163 19.60 5.52 -4.34
N HIS A 164 18.97 6.60 -3.86
CA HIS A 164 19.04 6.99 -2.46
C HIS A 164 17.73 7.57 -1.95
N PHE A 165 17.64 7.74 -0.64
CA PHE A 165 16.50 8.38 0.01
C PHE A 165 16.88 9.78 0.53
N GLU A 166 15.92 10.69 0.40
CA GLU A 166 15.95 12.00 1.05
C GLU A 166 14.70 12.17 1.90
N PHE A 167 14.82 12.89 3.00
CA PHE A 167 13.77 13.07 3.99
C PHE A 167 13.51 14.54 4.21
N GLN A 168 12.25 14.89 4.41
CA GLN A 168 11.87 16.28 4.65
C GLN A 168 10.80 16.35 5.72
N MET A 169 11.08 17.14 6.75
CA MET A 169 10.07 17.46 7.76
C MET A 169 9.13 18.54 7.24
N ILE A 170 7.86 18.41 7.59
CA ILE A 170 6.79 19.34 7.27
C ILE A 170 6.14 19.78 8.56
N GLY A 171 5.75 21.03 8.61
CA GLY A 171 5.08 21.59 9.75
C GLY A 171 6.04 21.83 10.91
N ASP A 172 5.51 21.65 12.11
CA ASP A 172 6.29 21.70 13.34
C ASP A 172 6.99 20.37 13.65
N ASN A 173 7.70 19.81 12.65
CA ASN A 173 8.27 18.46 12.68
C ASN A 173 7.22 17.35 12.89
N ARG A 174 5.99 17.55 12.41
CA ARG A 174 4.87 16.62 12.67
C ARG A 174 4.64 15.60 11.58
N ILE A 175 5.14 15.88 10.38
CA ILE A 175 5.03 15.00 9.23
C ILE A 175 6.43 14.90 8.62
N GLN A 176 6.89 13.68 8.33
CA GLN A 176 8.05 13.43 7.50
C GLN A 176 7.56 12.92 6.15
N VAL A 177 8.10 13.43 5.06
CA VAL A 177 8.00 12.79 3.74
C VAL A 177 9.35 12.17 3.40
N ALA A 178 9.33 10.99 2.81
CA ALA A 178 10.49 10.34 2.23
C ALA A 178 10.40 10.40 0.70
N TYR A 179 11.46 10.87 0.07
CA TYR A 179 11.65 10.87 -1.36
C TYR A 179 12.65 9.78 -1.72
N TYR A 180 12.33 8.99 -2.74
CA TYR A 180 13.22 8.06 -3.38
C TYR A 180 13.75 8.71 -4.65
N VAL A 181 15.07 8.84 -4.76
CA VAL A 181 15.74 9.54 -5.87
C VAL A 181 16.44 8.52 -6.75
N VAL A 182 16.12 8.52 -8.05
CA VAL A 182 16.69 7.63 -9.06
C VAL A 182 16.95 8.40 -10.33
N GLY A 183 18.18 8.37 -10.85
CA GLY A 183 18.54 9.05 -12.09
C GLY A 183 18.24 10.55 -12.08
N GLY A 184 18.35 11.21 -10.92
CA GLY A 184 18.03 12.62 -10.73
C GLY A 184 16.53 12.96 -10.64
N VAL A 185 15.64 11.97 -10.72
CA VAL A 185 14.19 12.15 -10.54
C VAL A 185 13.80 11.75 -9.13
N GLU A 186 12.98 12.60 -8.50
CA GLU A 186 12.43 12.36 -7.16
C GLU A 186 11.02 11.79 -7.21
N TYR A 187 10.79 10.76 -6.41
CA TYR A 187 9.49 10.11 -6.25
C TYR A 187 9.13 10.12 -4.77
N VAL A 188 7.89 10.45 -4.43
CA VAL A 188 7.43 10.30 -3.04
C VAL A 188 7.36 8.81 -2.72
N ALA A 189 8.14 8.35 -1.74
CA ALA A 189 8.09 6.96 -1.28
C ALA A 189 6.96 6.73 -0.26
N GLY A 190 6.65 7.77 0.51
CA GLY A 190 5.61 7.74 1.53
C GLY A 190 5.77 8.89 2.52
N LEU A 191 4.89 8.90 3.52
CA LEU A 191 4.93 9.87 4.60
C LEU A 191 4.73 9.22 5.96
N CYS A 192 5.24 9.87 6.99
CA CYS A 192 5.10 9.49 8.39
C CYS A 192 4.49 10.64 9.17
N VAL A 193 3.37 10.41 9.85
CA VAL A 193 2.71 11.38 10.71
C VAL A 193 3.02 11.06 12.17
N TYR A 194 3.48 12.05 12.93
CA TYR A 194 3.82 11.93 14.34
C TYR A 194 2.79 12.67 15.20
N ILE A 195 2.02 11.91 15.98
CA ILE A 195 0.99 12.39 16.89
C ILE A 195 1.53 12.24 18.32
N GLU A 196 1.95 13.35 18.91
CA GLU A 196 2.52 13.33 20.27
C GLU A 196 1.46 12.99 21.31
N ASN A 197 0.23 13.46 21.10
CA ASN A 197 -0.90 13.27 22.00
C ASN A 197 -2.21 13.29 21.17
N PRO A 198 -3.16 12.34 21.37
CA PRO A 198 -4.42 12.29 20.63
C PRO A 198 -5.35 13.50 20.85
N TYR A 199 -5.07 14.38 21.82
CA TYR A 199 -5.80 15.64 22.04
C TYR A 199 -5.16 16.85 21.34
N GLN A 200 -4.14 16.65 20.50
CA GLN A 200 -3.54 17.72 19.71
C GLN A 200 -4.51 18.29 18.68
N SER A 201 -4.28 19.53 18.30
CA SER A 201 -5.19 20.21 17.39
C SER A 201 -5.07 19.71 15.96
N LYS A 202 -6.23 19.46 15.33
CA LYS A 202 -6.31 18.95 13.96
C LYS A 202 -5.67 19.87 12.90
N TYR A 203 -5.54 21.17 13.14
CA TYR A 203 -4.96 22.11 12.16
C TYR A 203 -3.43 22.03 12.06
N GLU A 204 -2.77 21.39 13.03
CA GLU A 204 -1.30 21.20 13.04
C GLU A 204 -0.86 20.13 12.01
N TYR A 205 -1.82 19.42 11.42
CA TYR A 205 -1.63 18.38 10.43
C TYR A 205 -2.37 18.74 9.15
N ASN A 206 -1.69 19.28 8.15
CA ASN A 206 -2.37 19.79 6.97
C ASN A 206 -2.81 18.66 6.02
N ALA A 207 -4.12 18.45 5.88
CA ALA A 207 -4.66 17.38 5.05
C ALA A 207 -4.42 17.62 3.55
N THR A 208 -4.46 18.87 3.10
CA THR A 208 -4.17 19.22 1.70
C THR A 208 -2.73 18.88 1.33
N VAL A 209 -1.77 19.20 2.21
CA VAL A 209 -0.36 18.83 1.99
C VAL A 209 -0.20 17.31 1.92
N ILE A 210 -0.80 16.58 2.85
CA ILE A 210 -0.78 15.11 2.86
C ILE A 210 -1.36 14.55 1.56
N LYS A 211 -2.55 15.00 1.15
CA LYS A 211 -3.19 14.56 -0.10
C LYS A 211 -2.32 14.88 -1.31
N ASN A 212 -1.77 16.09 -1.39
CA ASN A 212 -0.93 16.47 -2.52
C ASN A 212 0.30 15.57 -2.65
N LEU A 213 0.94 15.21 -1.54
CA LEU A 213 2.12 14.33 -1.56
C LEU A 213 1.77 12.88 -1.91
N MET A 214 0.60 12.40 -1.47
CA MET A 214 0.21 11.00 -1.68
C MET A 214 -0.49 10.75 -3.02
N VAL A 215 -1.15 11.77 -3.58
CA VAL A 215 -1.99 11.65 -4.78
C VAL A 215 -1.36 12.31 -5.99
N HIS A 216 -0.63 13.42 -5.82
CA HIS A 216 -0.04 14.16 -6.96
C HIS A 216 1.44 13.83 -7.13
N GLY A 217 1.91 13.90 -8.38
CA GLY A 217 3.29 13.59 -8.76
C GLY A 217 3.45 12.20 -9.38
N PRO A 218 4.62 11.89 -9.94
CA PRO A 218 4.87 10.60 -10.57
C PRO A 218 4.98 9.49 -9.52
N ASP A 219 4.42 8.32 -9.83
CA ASP A 219 4.69 7.10 -9.08
C ASP A 219 6.01 6.50 -9.55
N TYR A 220 6.85 6.05 -8.61
CA TYR A 220 8.03 5.26 -8.97
C TYR A 220 7.59 3.89 -9.46
N TRP A 221 8.11 3.48 -10.62
CA TRP A 221 7.90 2.15 -11.18
C TRP A 221 9.26 1.52 -11.41
N ALA A 222 9.53 0.43 -10.68
CA ALA A 222 10.76 -0.30 -10.88
C ALA A 222 10.72 -1.02 -12.24
N ASN A 223 11.59 -0.59 -13.16
CA ASN A 223 11.93 -1.38 -14.34
C ASN A 223 12.95 -2.48 -14.00
N TRP A 224 13.39 -2.53 -12.74
CA TRP A 224 14.35 -3.49 -12.20
C TRP A 224 13.60 -4.70 -11.64
N ASN A 225 14.04 -5.92 -11.98
CA ASN A 225 13.45 -7.19 -11.52
C ASN A 225 11.93 -7.35 -11.77
N LEU A 226 11.47 -6.94 -12.95
CA LEU A 226 10.10 -7.20 -13.40
C LEU A 226 9.87 -8.71 -13.47
N LYS A 227 8.90 -9.23 -12.70
CA LYS A 227 8.45 -10.61 -12.83
C LYS A 227 7.48 -10.73 -14.00
N GLU A 228 7.70 -11.74 -14.82
CA GLU A 228 6.75 -12.17 -15.84
C GLU A 228 5.53 -12.80 -15.14
N GLU A 229 4.31 -12.38 -15.51
CA GLU A 229 3.06 -12.85 -14.90
C GLU A 229 2.23 -13.73 -15.85
N LYS A 230 2.36 -13.52 -17.17
CA LYS A 230 1.70 -14.31 -18.21
C LYS A 230 2.72 -14.82 -19.21
N MET A 231 2.42 -15.95 -19.82
CA MET A 231 3.31 -16.63 -20.77
C MET A 231 2.46 -17.30 -21.84
N ASP A 232 2.69 -16.93 -23.09
CA ASP A 232 2.02 -17.44 -24.28
C ASP A 232 3.05 -18.01 -25.25
N VAL A 233 2.70 -19.09 -25.95
CA VAL A 233 3.48 -19.61 -27.07
C VAL A 233 2.84 -19.06 -28.34
N VAL A 234 3.64 -18.46 -29.22
CA VAL A 234 3.14 -17.83 -30.44
C VAL A 234 3.88 -18.36 -31.66
N GLN A 235 3.18 -18.49 -32.79
CA GLN A 235 3.78 -18.86 -34.06
C GLN A 235 4.00 -17.61 -34.92
N ARG A 236 5.21 -17.43 -35.45
CA ARG A 236 5.51 -16.35 -36.40
C ARG A 236 5.41 -16.84 -37.83
N LYS A 237 4.51 -16.22 -38.61
CA LYS A 237 4.31 -16.53 -40.04
C LYS A 237 5.58 -16.39 -40.88
N GLU A 238 6.40 -15.39 -40.60
CA GLU A 238 7.58 -15.06 -41.43
C GLU A 238 8.75 -16.05 -41.28
N ILE A 239 8.88 -16.68 -40.11
CA ILE A 239 10.06 -17.51 -39.78
C ILE A 239 9.64 -18.97 -39.51
N ASP A 240 8.32 -19.24 -39.54
CA ASP A 240 7.73 -20.54 -39.29
C ASP A 240 8.30 -21.22 -38.02
N ARG A 241 8.44 -20.42 -36.96
CA ARG A 241 8.99 -20.84 -35.67
C ARG A 241 8.08 -20.44 -34.51
N PHE A 242 8.10 -21.26 -33.47
CA PHE A 242 7.50 -20.93 -32.18
C PHE A 242 8.42 -20.03 -31.38
N GLU A 243 7.83 -18.99 -30.80
CA GLU A 243 8.48 -18.14 -29.81
C GLU A 243 7.66 -18.15 -28.53
N LEU A 244 8.35 -17.97 -27.41
CA LEU A 244 7.69 -17.72 -26.16
C LEU A 244 7.53 -16.22 -25.98
N VAL A 245 6.33 -15.77 -25.61
CA VAL A 245 6.06 -14.38 -25.26
C VAL A 245 5.68 -14.36 -23.79
N THR A 246 6.46 -13.66 -22.99
CA THR A 246 6.08 -13.40 -21.60
C THR A 246 5.58 -11.96 -21.48
N ARG A 247 4.54 -11.77 -20.67
CA ARG A 247 4.04 -10.46 -20.29
C ARG A 247 4.19 -10.29 -18.79
N ASN A 248 4.81 -9.19 -18.39
CA ASN A 248 4.77 -8.77 -17.01
C ASN A 248 3.43 -8.09 -16.68
N ARG A 249 3.26 -7.73 -15.41
CA ARG A 249 2.06 -7.04 -14.88
C ARG A 249 1.71 -5.71 -15.53
N TYR A 250 2.61 -5.18 -16.36
CA TYR A 250 2.48 -3.93 -17.10
C TYR A 250 2.14 -4.15 -18.58
N GLY A 251 1.93 -5.40 -19.00
CA GLY A 251 1.68 -5.74 -20.40
C GLY A 251 2.91 -5.58 -21.30
N VAL A 252 4.11 -5.42 -20.74
CA VAL A 252 5.34 -5.38 -21.53
C VAL A 252 5.68 -6.80 -21.96
N GLU A 253 5.74 -7.00 -23.27
CA GLU A 253 6.10 -8.27 -23.89
C GLU A 253 7.61 -8.43 -24.04
N THR A 254 8.11 -9.59 -23.61
CA THR A 254 9.46 -10.08 -23.89
C THR A 254 9.34 -11.34 -24.73
N ASN A 255 10.02 -11.38 -25.88
CA ASN A 255 10.06 -12.55 -26.74
C ASN A 255 11.27 -13.41 -26.37
N TRP A 256 11.12 -14.73 -26.42
CA TRP A 256 12.19 -15.66 -26.11
C TRP A 256 12.33 -16.70 -27.21
N LYS A 257 13.58 -17.00 -27.56
CA LYS A 257 13.94 -18.08 -28.47
C LYS A 257 14.32 -19.31 -27.66
N LEU A 258 13.75 -20.47 -27.98
CA LEU A 258 14.31 -21.73 -27.52
C LEU A 258 15.59 -22.02 -28.32
N ILE A 259 16.69 -22.22 -27.60
CA ILE A 259 17.93 -22.78 -28.16
C ILE A 259 17.93 -24.26 -27.83
N GLU A 260 17.52 -25.09 -28.79
CA GLU A 260 17.32 -26.54 -28.62
C GLU A 260 18.58 -27.24 -28.11
N ASP A 261 19.73 -26.95 -28.71
CA ASP A 261 21.04 -27.53 -28.35
C ASP A 261 21.39 -27.35 -26.87
N ARG A 262 20.92 -26.24 -26.26
CA ARG A 262 21.23 -25.87 -24.87
C ARG A 262 20.04 -26.01 -23.94
N LYS A 263 18.87 -26.42 -24.46
CA LYS A 263 17.60 -26.50 -23.73
C LYS A 263 17.32 -25.23 -22.89
N ARG A 264 17.61 -24.05 -23.45
CA ARG A 264 17.51 -22.75 -22.76
C ARG A 264 16.74 -21.76 -23.61
N PHE A 265 16.02 -20.85 -22.94
CA PHE A 265 15.41 -19.68 -23.55
C PHE A 265 16.34 -18.47 -23.46
N ASP A 266 16.59 -17.84 -24.60
CA ASP A 266 17.33 -16.59 -24.68
C ASP A 266 16.41 -15.45 -25.12
N PRO A 267 16.49 -14.27 -24.48
CA PRO A 267 15.63 -13.14 -24.80
C PRO A 267 15.97 -12.59 -26.19
N ILE A 268 14.94 -12.42 -27.02
CA ILE A 268 15.00 -11.69 -28.27
C ILE A 268 14.43 -10.30 -27.98
N GLY A 269 15.16 -9.25 -28.34
CA GLY A 269 14.67 -7.87 -28.21
C GLY A 269 13.30 -7.67 -28.88
N ARG A 270 12.63 -6.54 -28.58
CA ARG A 270 11.30 -6.22 -29.14
C ARG A 270 11.33 -6.35 -30.66
N SER A 271 10.55 -7.29 -31.19
CA SER A 271 10.29 -7.34 -32.62
C SER A 271 9.32 -6.24 -32.98
N LYS A 272 9.67 -5.44 -33.99
CA LYS A 272 8.75 -4.47 -34.57
C LYS A 272 7.70 -5.24 -35.39
N ASN A 273 6.43 -4.98 -35.11
CA ASN A 273 5.24 -5.23 -35.95
C ASN A 273 5.31 -6.45 -36.87
N THR A 274 5.18 -7.64 -36.31
CA THR A 274 4.83 -8.84 -37.07
C THR A 274 3.48 -9.34 -36.60
N GLU A 275 2.60 -9.72 -37.52
CA GLU A 275 1.37 -10.43 -37.18
C GLU A 275 1.72 -11.68 -36.36
N VAL A 276 1.27 -11.68 -35.12
CA VAL A 276 1.43 -12.82 -34.21
C VAL A 276 0.09 -13.54 -34.16
N GLU A 277 0.06 -14.80 -34.59
CA GLU A 277 -1.09 -15.65 -34.35
C GLU A 277 -0.95 -16.31 -32.98
N TYR A 278 -1.87 -15.97 -32.11
CA TYR A 278 -2.10 -16.71 -30.87
C TYR A 278 -2.76 -18.03 -31.25
N MET A 279 -2.18 -19.15 -30.85
CA MET A 279 -2.85 -20.43 -30.99
C MET A 279 -4.03 -20.46 -30.04
N ASP A 280 -5.24 -20.57 -30.60
CA ASP A 280 -6.49 -20.66 -29.84
C ASP A 280 -7.28 -21.90 -30.31
N GLY A 281 -7.95 -22.56 -29.38
CA GLY A 281 -8.80 -23.74 -29.63
C GLY A 281 -8.07 -25.07 -29.94
N ASP A 282 -8.71 -25.91 -30.77
CA ASP A 282 -8.33 -27.30 -31.09
C ASP A 282 -6.97 -27.45 -31.80
N ALA A 283 -6.36 -26.35 -32.26
CA ALA A 283 -5.04 -26.35 -32.88
C ALA A 283 -3.88 -26.18 -31.87
N ASP A 284 -4.17 -25.80 -30.62
CA ASP A 284 -3.16 -25.68 -29.57
C ASP A 284 -2.83 -27.09 -29.01
N PRO A 285 -1.59 -27.58 -29.13
CA PRO A 285 -1.19 -28.87 -28.56
C PRO A 285 -1.42 -28.97 -27.05
N ARG A 286 -1.52 -27.83 -26.33
CA ARG A 286 -1.83 -27.76 -24.90
C ARG A 286 -3.26 -28.19 -24.58
N SER A 287 -4.19 -28.14 -25.54
CA SER A 287 -5.57 -28.61 -25.34
C SER A 287 -5.63 -30.11 -24.97
N HIS A 288 -4.66 -30.89 -25.46
CA HIS A 288 -4.54 -32.31 -25.17
C HIS A 288 -3.76 -32.61 -23.88
N VAL A 289 -2.94 -31.68 -23.37
CA VAL A 289 -2.07 -31.90 -22.19
C VAL A 289 -2.82 -32.39 -20.95
N PRO A 290 -4.00 -31.86 -20.59
CA PRO A 290 -4.79 -32.38 -19.47
C PRO A 290 -5.27 -33.83 -19.66
N LEU A 291 -5.32 -34.30 -20.91
CA LEU A 291 -5.81 -35.61 -21.31
C LEU A 291 -4.66 -36.62 -21.52
N LEU A 292 -3.40 -36.17 -21.52
CA LEU A 292 -2.24 -37.01 -21.79
C LEU A 292 -1.67 -37.60 -20.50
N THR A 293 -1.51 -38.92 -20.47
CA THR A 293 -0.85 -39.67 -19.39
C THR A 293 0.28 -40.52 -19.94
N VAL A 294 1.33 -40.74 -19.14
CA VAL A 294 2.45 -41.61 -19.53
C VAL A 294 2.22 -42.99 -18.91
N ARG A 295 2.16 -44.03 -19.75
CA ARG A 295 1.91 -45.41 -19.32
C ARG A 295 2.80 -46.40 -20.08
N MET A 296 2.97 -47.61 -19.55
CA MET A 296 3.63 -48.70 -20.27
C MET A 296 2.63 -49.37 -21.21
N CYS A 297 2.90 -49.39 -22.51
CA CYS A 297 2.10 -50.17 -23.45
C CYS A 297 2.50 -51.64 -23.35
N GLN A 298 1.54 -52.53 -23.07
CA GLN A 298 1.82 -53.97 -23.00
C GLN A 298 2.12 -54.58 -24.38
N THR A 299 1.53 -54.03 -25.45
CA THR A 299 1.72 -54.48 -26.83
C THR A 299 3.12 -54.14 -27.34
N ASN A 300 3.51 -52.87 -27.18
CA ASN A 300 4.78 -52.36 -27.69
C ASN A 300 5.93 -52.58 -26.69
N LYS A 301 5.63 -52.94 -25.43
CA LYS A 301 6.58 -53.09 -24.32
C LYS A 301 7.45 -51.84 -24.10
N GLU A 302 6.89 -50.67 -24.36
CA GLU A 302 7.56 -49.39 -24.25
C GLU A 302 6.70 -48.38 -23.51
N ILE A 303 7.34 -47.35 -22.97
CA ILE A 303 6.65 -46.22 -22.34
C ILE A 303 6.08 -45.36 -23.46
N VAL A 304 4.75 -45.26 -23.49
CA VAL A 304 4.02 -44.46 -24.47
C VAL A 304 3.24 -43.35 -23.76
N MET A 305 2.96 -42.29 -24.49
CA MET A 305 2.01 -41.28 -24.06
C MET A 305 0.61 -41.68 -24.55
N ILE A 306 -0.40 -41.56 -23.71
CA ILE A 306 -1.77 -41.98 -23.99
C ILE A 306 -2.71 -40.80 -23.73
N GLU A 307 -3.49 -40.41 -24.73
CA GLU A 307 -4.58 -39.46 -24.60
C GLU A 307 -5.86 -40.19 -24.18
N GLU A 308 -6.49 -39.75 -23.09
CA GLU A 308 -7.84 -40.18 -22.68
C GLU A 308 -8.84 -39.07 -22.99
N ASN A 309 -9.63 -39.24 -24.05
CA ASN A 309 -10.65 -38.26 -24.44
C ASN A 309 -12.01 -38.93 -24.56
N ARG A 310 -12.98 -38.50 -23.73
CA ARG A 310 -14.35 -39.06 -23.68
C ARG A 310 -14.38 -40.60 -23.57
N GLY A 311 -13.43 -41.18 -22.84
CA GLY A 311 -13.33 -42.63 -22.62
C GLY A 311 -12.66 -43.43 -23.75
N LYS A 312 -12.14 -42.77 -24.80
CA LYS A 312 -11.29 -43.41 -25.80
C LYS A 312 -9.82 -43.15 -25.46
N MET A 313 -9.02 -44.20 -25.41
CA MET A 313 -7.57 -44.14 -25.13
C MET A 313 -6.79 -44.34 -26.42
N ARG A 314 -5.89 -43.41 -26.75
CA ARG A 314 -5.05 -43.49 -27.96
C ARG A 314 -3.61 -43.19 -27.64
N HIS A 315 -2.68 -43.90 -28.27
CA HIS A 315 -1.28 -43.52 -28.19
C HIS A 315 -1.11 -42.17 -28.88
N ALA A 316 -0.38 -41.28 -28.23
CA ALA A 316 -0.10 -39.95 -28.71
C ALA A 316 1.41 -39.83 -28.94
N SER A 317 1.81 -39.50 -30.16
CA SER A 317 3.21 -39.28 -30.52
C SER A 317 3.36 -37.96 -31.23
N TRP A 318 4.40 -37.20 -30.89
CA TRP A 318 4.71 -35.98 -31.61
C TRP A 318 5.33 -36.32 -32.98
N ASN A 319 4.70 -35.89 -34.08
CA ASN A 319 5.32 -35.94 -35.40
C ASN A 319 6.08 -34.63 -35.67
N PRO A 320 7.43 -34.64 -35.72
CA PRO A 320 8.21 -33.43 -35.94
C PRO A 320 8.00 -32.79 -37.33
N ALA A 321 7.70 -33.59 -38.35
CA ALA A 321 7.51 -33.13 -39.73
C ALA A 321 6.14 -32.48 -39.93
N ALA A 322 5.08 -33.09 -39.37
CA ALA A 322 3.72 -32.54 -39.40
C ALA A 322 3.48 -31.48 -38.33
N ARG A 323 4.38 -31.35 -37.35
CA ARG A 323 4.28 -30.45 -36.18
C ARG A 323 2.95 -30.57 -35.43
N ALA A 324 2.47 -31.79 -35.33
CA ALA A 324 1.20 -32.12 -34.70
C ALA A 324 1.35 -33.40 -33.88
N MET A 325 0.46 -33.56 -32.89
CA MET A 325 0.28 -34.84 -32.22
C MET A 325 -0.43 -35.79 -33.16
N GLU A 326 0.16 -36.95 -33.39
CA GLU A 326 -0.48 -38.05 -34.09
C GLU A 326 -1.04 -39.03 -33.08
N PHE A 327 -2.24 -39.52 -33.37
CA PHE A 327 -2.95 -40.46 -32.52
C PHE A 327 -3.07 -41.80 -33.23
N SER A 328 -2.65 -42.86 -32.55
CA SER A 328 -2.81 -44.23 -33.04
C SER A 328 -3.64 -45.03 -32.06
N ASP A 329 -4.59 -45.79 -32.60
CA ASP A 329 -5.43 -46.68 -31.81
C ASP A 329 -4.61 -47.92 -31.40
N CYS A 330 -4.69 -48.29 -30.11
CA CYS A 330 -4.05 -49.49 -29.58
C CYS A 330 -5.10 -50.35 -28.85
N ALA A 331 -5.38 -51.53 -29.40
CA ALA A 331 -6.41 -52.43 -28.89
C ALA A 331 -6.22 -52.84 -27.41
N THR A 332 -4.98 -52.85 -26.92
CA THR A 332 -4.66 -53.24 -25.54
C THR A 332 -4.78 -52.06 -24.58
N CYS A 333 -4.37 -50.86 -24.98
CA CYS A 333 -4.47 -49.67 -24.15
C CYS A 333 -5.90 -49.08 -24.07
N GLU A 334 -6.74 -49.36 -25.07
CA GLU A 334 -8.17 -49.02 -25.05
C GLU A 334 -8.97 -49.84 -24.01
N GLN A 335 -8.46 -51.01 -23.60
CA GLN A 335 -9.13 -51.91 -22.66
C GLN A 335 -8.78 -51.69 -21.20
N ILE A 336 -7.73 -50.89 -20.90
CA ILE A 336 -7.26 -50.69 -19.52
C ILE A 336 -8.19 -49.71 -18.81
N LYS A 337 -9.20 -50.24 -18.10
CA LYS A 337 -9.76 -49.57 -16.93
C LYS A 337 -8.83 -49.88 -15.76
N ASP A 338 -8.25 -48.86 -15.16
CA ASP A 338 -7.47 -49.04 -13.94
C ASP A 338 -8.41 -49.58 -12.85
N ASP A 339 -8.29 -50.87 -12.53
CA ASP A 339 -8.89 -51.39 -11.30
C ASP A 339 -8.29 -50.61 -10.12
N PRO A 340 -9.10 -50.20 -9.13
CA PRO A 340 -8.58 -49.50 -7.97
C PRO A 340 -7.47 -50.33 -7.32
N PRO A 341 -6.40 -49.69 -6.80
CA PRO A 341 -5.32 -50.41 -6.14
C PRO A 341 -5.90 -51.29 -5.03
N PRO A 342 -5.35 -52.51 -4.82
CA PRO A 342 -5.89 -53.43 -3.83
C PRO A 342 -5.92 -52.76 -2.45
N THR A 343 -7.06 -52.89 -1.76
CA THR A 343 -7.22 -52.42 -0.38
C THR A 343 -6.30 -53.23 0.52
N TYR A 344 -5.19 -52.64 0.95
CA TYR A 344 -4.33 -53.25 1.96
C TYR A 344 -5.06 -53.24 3.30
N VAL A 345 -5.58 -54.39 3.72
CA VAL A 345 -5.99 -54.61 5.11
C VAL A 345 -4.71 -54.85 5.90
N SER A 346 -4.33 -53.89 6.75
CA SER A 346 -3.23 -54.05 7.70
C SER A 346 -3.60 -55.14 8.70
N SER A 347 -3.09 -56.35 8.49
CA SER A 347 -3.16 -57.42 9.47
C SER A 347 -2.07 -57.20 10.53
N VAL A 348 -2.39 -56.39 11.55
CA VAL A 348 -1.65 -56.43 12.81
C VAL A 348 -2.11 -57.69 13.55
N VAL A 349 -1.39 -58.79 13.34
CA VAL A 349 -1.45 -59.95 14.23
C VAL A 349 -0.58 -59.62 15.42
N GLY A 350 -1.21 -59.42 16.57
CA GLY A 350 -0.52 -59.38 17.85
C GLY A 350 0.09 -60.74 18.15
N ILE A 351 1.36 -60.72 18.57
CA ILE A 351 1.96 -61.73 19.43
C ILE A 351 2.51 -60.98 20.63
#